data_AF-A0A3M7L8K2-F1
#
_entry.id   AF-A0A3M7L8K2-F1
#
_cell.length_a   1.000
_cell.length_b   1.000
_cell.length_c   1.000
_cell.angle_alpha   90.00
_cell.angle_beta   90.00
_cell.angle_gamma   90.00
#
_symmetry.space_group_name_H-M   'P 1'
#
loop_
_entity.id
_entity.type
_entity.pdbx_description
1 polymer ?
#
loop_
_entity_poly.entity_id
_entity_poly.type
_entity_poly.pdbx_seq_one_letter_code
_entity_poly.pdbx_strand_id
1 'polypeptide(L)'
;MRKLILSIAIVSSAFVFGQKEDVNTKLQNANKAAMAAYDAKNYAAAAPKFMEVYELLKGNGQEDKVYMYYAGLNYALANNSEQAIKIYTDLVNSGYTGVQATYTAKDKKTGQVASYDKATWELLKKSGGDYSDFKTEESKSVEADLYETLATLLLNSKKNTEALTIIEKGLAKFPDNAKLKEYQGTALYATGNTDKFLANLKEQLAKNPNDATNWYNLGVLQSKNAATTNDAIASFKKAIELKPDMANAHQNLVYTIIGDDAKVVDEINALRKSNPDEATTKIEARKERFNSALPYAEKWYQTTPDNLEAVMTLKDIYGILKNQPKVAEMKAKEAELQAKQPK
;
A
#
# COMPACT_ATOMS: atom_id res chain seq x y z
N MET A 1 -8.26 1.90 4.87
CA MET A 1 -9.51 1.62 4.12
C MET A 1 -10.64 2.59 4.48
N ARG A 2 -10.43 3.93 4.45
CA ARG A 2 -11.44 4.93 4.89
C ARG A 2 -12.17 5.66 3.75
N LYS A 3 -11.98 5.29 2.47
CA LYS A 3 -12.44 6.11 1.32
C LYS A 3 -13.10 5.36 0.15
N LEU A 4 -13.74 4.21 0.39
CA LEU A 4 -14.61 3.58 -0.62
C LEU A 4 -15.97 3.29 0.00
N ILE A 5 -16.75 4.35 0.19
CA ILE A 5 -18.21 4.20 0.24
C ILE A 5 -18.63 4.41 -1.21
N LEU A 6 -18.53 3.36 -2.04
CA LEU A 6 -19.41 3.33 -3.20
C LEU A 6 -20.81 3.34 -2.60
N SER A 7 -21.59 4.38 -2.91
CA SER A 7 -23.02 4.33 -2.70
C SER A 7 -23.50 3.10 -3.46
N ILE A 8 -23.85 2.03 -2.74
CA ILE A 8 -24.68 0.97 -3.28
C ILE A 8 -25.91 1.72 -3.77
N ALA A 9 -25.99 1.95 -5.08
CA ALA A 9 -27.26 2.24 -5.68
C ALA A 9 -28.10 1.03 -5.29
N ILE A 10 -29.02 1.25 -4.35
CA ILE A 10 -30.05 0.29 -4.01
C ILE A 10 -30.54 -0.20 -5.36
N VAL A 11 -30.47 -1.51 -5.62
CA VAL A 11 -31.13 -2.08 -6.79
C VAL A 11 -32.63 -1.85 -6.58
N SER A 12 -33.09 -0.65 -6.91
CA SER A 12 -34.47 -0.21 -6.78
C SER A 12 -35.14 -0.07 -8.14
N SER A 13 -34.46 -0.36 -9.25
CA SER A 13 -35.06 -0.15 -10.57
C SER A 13 -34.44 -1.05 -11.63
N ALA A 14 -35.02 -2.24 -11.81
CA ALA A 14 -35.39 -2.84 -13.09
C ALA A 14 -35.65 -4.34 -12.92
N PHE A 15 -36.79 -4.70 -12.31
CA PHE A 15 -37.25 -6.08 -12.31
C PHE A 15 -38.08 -6.33 -13.57
N VAL A 16 -37.56 -7.22 -14.41
CA VAL A 16 -38.20 -7.70 -15.63
C VAL A 16 -39.45 -8.48 -15.24
N PHE A 17 -40.59 -8.10 -15.84
CA PHE A 17 -41.83 -8.89 -15.87
C PHE A 17 -41.52 -10.27 -16.48
N GLY A 18 -41.34 -11.30 -15.64
CA GLY A 18 -41.08 -12.67 -16.12
C GLY A 18 -40.45 -13.65 -15.13
N GLN A 19 -39.95 -13.20 -13.96
CA GLN A 19 -39.40 -14.12 -12.95
C GLN A 19 -40.50 -14.78 -12.11
N LYS A 20 -40.26 -16.03 -11.65
CA LYS A 20 -41.10 -16.68 -10.63
C LYS A 20 -41.07 -15.83 -9.35
N GLU A 21 -42.24 -15.46 -8.85
CA GLU A 21 -42.48 -14.55 -7.72
C GLU A 21 -41.63 -14.85 -6.46
N ASP A 22 -41.30 -16.13 -6.22
CA ASP A 22 -40.46 -16.59 -5.12
C ASP A 22 -38.97 -16.16 -5.21
N VAL A 23 -38.39 -16.12 -6.41
CA VAL A 23 -36.96 -15.80 -6.59
C VAL A 23 -36.69 -14.31 -6.36
N ASN A 24 -37.59 -13.46 -6.86
CA ASN A 24 -37.50 -12.02 -6.65
C ASN A 24 -37.62 -11.66 -5.16
N THR A 25 -38.54 -12.33 -4.46
CA THR A 25 -38.73 -12.14 -3.01
C THR A 25 -37.48 -12.55 -2.21
N LYS A 26 -36.87 -13.69 -2.55
CA LYS A 26 -35.61 -14.14 -1.92
C LYS A 26 -34.47 -13.15 -2.11
N LEU A 27 -34.31 -12.64 -3.33
CA LEU A 27 -33.28 -11.66 -3.66
C LEU A 27 -33.45 -10.37 -2.86
N GLN A 28 -34.66 -9.81 -2.80
CA GLN A 28 -34.96 -8.61 -2.03
C GLN A 28 -34.69 -8.79 -0.53
N ASN A 29 -35.10 -9.94 0.03
CA ASN A 29 -34.86 -10.27 1.43
C ASN A 29 -33.36 -10.41 1.74
N ALA A 30 -32.61 -11.12 0.89
CA ALA A 30 -31.17 -11.28 1.05
C ALA A 30 -30.44 -9.92 0.98
N ASN A 31 -30.80 -9.07 0.02
CA ASN A 31 -30.19 -7.74 -0.12
C ASN A 31 -30.51 -6.83 1.06
N LYS A 32 -31.78 -6.79 1.50
CA LYS A 32 -32.19 -6.03 2.69
C LYS A 32 -31.43 -6.48 3.94
N ALA A 33 -31.27 -7.79 4.12
CA ALA A 33 -30.51 -8.35 5.24
C ALA A 33 -29.01 -8.00 5.16
N ALA A 34 -28.41 -8.07 3.96
CA ALA A 34 -27.02 -7.70 3.74
C ALA A 34 -26.76 -6.24 4.12
N MET A 35 -27.60 -5.33 3.62
CA MET A 35 -27.51 -3.89 3.90
C MET A 35 -27.72 -3.58 5.37
N ALA A 36 -28.76 -4.14 6.01
CA ALA A 36 -29.01 -3.92 7.44
C ALA A 36 -27.83 -4.38 8.31
N ALA A 37 -27.23 -5.54 7.99
CA ALA A 37 -26.06 -6.04 8.70
C ALA A 37 -24.82 -5.15 8.46
N TYR A 38 -24.62 -4.68 7.22
CA TYR A 38 -23.52 -3.78 6.86
C TYR A 38 -23.63 -2.43 7.58
N ASP A 39 -24.81 -1.82 7.59
CA ASP A 39 -25.08 -0.54 8.27
C ASP A 39 -24.91 -0.67 9.79
N ALA A 40 -25.27 -1.82 10.35
CA ALA A 40 -25.01 -2.18 11.75
C ALA A 40 -23.54 -2.53 12.03
N LYS A 41 -22.65 -2.47 11.02
CA LYS A 41 -21.24 -2.89 11.07
C LYS A 41 -21.03 -4.35 11.50
N ASN A 42 -22.06 -5.18 11.35
CA ASN A 42 -21.98 -6.62 11.55
C ASN A 42 -21.48 -7.29 10.26
N TYR A 43 -20.20 -7.07 9.97
CA TYR A 43 -19.58 -7.50 8.72
C TYR A 43 -19.57 -9.03 8.55
N ALA A 44 -19.46 -9.78 9.65
CA ALA A 44 -19.53 -11.24 9.64
C ALA A 44 -20.90 -11.76 9.16
N ALA A 45 -21.99 -11.06 9.50
CA ALA A 45 -23.33 -11.38 9.02
C ALA A 45 -23.62 -10.83 7.61
N ALA A 46 -23.07 -9.66 7.28
CA ALA A 46 -23.29 -9.02 5.98
C ALA A 46 -22.60 -9.78 4.82
N ALA A 47 -21.37 -10.26 5.03
CA ALA A 47 -20.57 -10.91 3.99
C ALA A 47 -21.28 -12.10 3.29
N PRO A 48 -21.79 -13.12 4.01
CA PRO A 48 -22.50 -14.23 3.35
C PRO A 48 -23.81 -13.79 2.69
N LYS A 49 -24.46 -12.73 3.18
CA LYS A 49 -25.69 -12.19 2.57
C LYS A 49 -25.44 -11.48 1.27
N PHE A 50 -24.36 -10.71 1.15
CA PHE A 50 -23.94 -10.18 -0.15
C PHE A 50 -23.58 -11.29 -1.14
N MET A 51 -22.95 -12.37 -0.67
CA MET A 51 -22.66 -13.52 -1.52
C MET A 51 -23.94 -14.28 -1.96
N GLU A 52 -24.93 -14.40 -1.08
CA GLU A 52 -26.25 -14.95 -1.41
C GLU A 52 -26.96 -14.14 -2.51
N VAL A 53 -26.90 -12.82 -2.43
CA VAL A 53 -27.45 -11.92 -3.46
C VAL A 53 -26.76 -12.17 -4.81
N TYR A 54 -25.42 -12.26 -4.82
CA TYR A 54 -24.67 -12.57 -6.03
C TYR A 54 -25.08 -13.91 -6.66
N GLU A 55 -25.14 -14.98 -5.88
CA GLU A 55 -25.47 -16.31 -6.42
C GLU A 55 -26.91 -16.39 -6.94
N LEU A 56 -27.87 -15.71 -6.28
CA LEU A 56 -29.24 -15.59 -6.78
C LEU A 56 -29.29 -14.85 -8.12
N LEU A 57 -28.56 -13.75 -8.25
CA LEU A 57 -28.48 -12.98 -9.48
C LEU A 57 -27.82 -13.78 -10.62
N LYS A 58 -26.70 -14.43 -10.32
CA LYS A 58 -25.98 -15.31 -11.25
C LYS A 58 -26.83 -16.47 -11.73
N GLY A 59 -27.59 -17.11 -10.85
CA GLY A 59 -28.53 -18.19 -11.19
C GLY A 59 -29.64 -17.78 -12.15
N ASN A 60 -29.94 -16.47 -12.23
CA ASN A 60 -30.90 -15.88 -13.16
C ASN A 60 -30.26 -15.24 -14.39
N GLY A 61 -28.95 -15.44 -14.61
CA GLY A 61 -28.22 -14.86 -15.75
C GLY A 61 -27.91 -13.37 -15.62
N GLN A 62 -28.07 -12.78 -14.43
CA GLN A 62 -27.82 -11.37 -14.14
C GLN A 62 -26.57 -11.19 -13.27
N GLU A 63 -25.44 -11.77 -13.67
CA GLU A 63 -24.20 -11.71 -12.88
C GLU A 63 -23.80 -10.26 -12.56
N ASP A 64 -23.82 -9.89 -11.27
CA ASP A 64 -23.38 -8.57 -10.79
C ASP A 64 -22.31 -8.72 -9.71
N LYS A 65 -21.05 -8.64 -10.14
CA LYS A 65 -19.86 -8.83 -9.30
C LYS A 65 -19.66 -7.73 -8.26
N VAL A 66 -20.47 -6.65 -8.26
CA VAL A 66 -20.43 -5.67 -7.17
C VAL A 66 -20.74 -6.33 -5.82
N TYR A 67 -21.63 -7.32 -5.81
CA TYR A 67 -21.99 -8.07 -4.62
C TYR A 67 -20.85 -8.98 -4.13
N MET A 68 -20.08 -9.57 -5.05
CA MET A 68 -18.83 -10.26 -4.69
C MET A 68 -17.84 -9.27 -4.06
N TYR A 69 -17.66 -8.08 -4.63
CA TYR A 69 -16.78 -7.06 -4.05
C TYR A 69 -17.17 -6.70 -2.61
N TYR A 70 -18.46 -6.45 -2.35
CA TYR A 70 -18.94 -6.18 -1.00
C TYR A 70 -18.81 -7.38 -0.07
N ALA A 71 -19.07 -8.60 -0.54
CA ALA A 71 -18.85 -9.80 0.25
C ALA A 71 -17.38 -9.93 0.67
N GLY A 72 -16.43 -9.75 -0.26
CA GLY A 72 -14.99 -9.77 0.00
C GLY A 72 -14.55 -8.71 1.01
N LEU A 73 -15.05 -7.46 0.86
CA LEU A 73 -14.79 -6.37 1.79
C LEU A 73 -15.28 -6.71 3.20
N ASN A 74 -16.50 -7.24 3.31
CA ASN A 74 -17.10 -7.58 4.60
C ASN A 74 -16.38 -8.76 5.27
N TYR A 75 -15.96 -9.78 4.50
CA TYR A 75 -15.12 -10.84 5.04
C TYR A 75 -13.78 -10.29 5.54
N ALA A 76 -13.14 -9.37 4.82
CA ALA A 76 -11.90 -8.74 5.25
C ALA A 76 -12.09 -7.94 6.55
N LEU A 77 -13.16 -7.14 6.65
CA LEU A 77 -13.49 -6.37 7.85
C LEU A 77 -13.89 -7.25 9.04
N ALA A 78 -14.40 -8.46 8.79
CA ALA A 78 -14.68 -9.48 9.79
C ALA A 78 -13.45 -10.32 10.16
N ASN A 79 -12.25 -9.97 9.69
CA ASN A 79 -11.01 -10.73 9.86
C ASN A 79 -11.05 -12.17 9.28
N ASN A 80 -11.98 -12.45 8.37
CA ASN A 80 -12.02 -13.70 7.61
C ASN A 80 -11.19 -13.56 6.33
N SER A 81 -9.86 -13.58 6.50
CA SER A 81 -8.91 -13.38 5.41
C SER A 81 -9.00 -14.46 4.33
N GLU A 82 -9.32 -15.70 4.69
CA GLU A 82 -9.42 -16.81 3.74
C GLU A 82 -10.51 -16.57 2.69
N GLN A 83 -11.73 -16.26 3.12
CA GLN A 83 -12.84 -15.99 2.20
C GLN A 83 -12.62 -14.70 1.42
N ALA A 84 -12.09 -13.66 2.07
CA ALA A 84 -11.77 -12.41 1.40
C ALA A 84 -10.74 -12.62 0.27
N ILE A 85 -9.66 -13.35 0.53
CA ILE A 85 -8.62 -13.66 -0.47
C ILE A 85 -9.22 -14.40 -1.65
N LYS A 86 -10.06 -15.42 -1.42
CA LYS A 86 -10.70 -16.19 -2.48
C LYS A 86 -11.53 -15.27 -3.39
N ILE A 87 -12.43 -14.48 -2.79
CA ILE A 87 -13.31 -13.58 -3.53
C ILE A 87 -12.53 -12.53 -4.31
N TYR A 88 -11.54 -11.86 -3.70
CA TYR A 88 -10.74 -10.86 -4.40
C TYR A 88 -9.87 -11.47 -5.50
N THR A 89 -9.41 -12.72 -5.35
CA THR A 89 -8.70 -13.45 -6.40
C THR A 89 -9.63 -13.71 -7.60
N ASP A 90 -10.87 -14.15 -7.35
CA ASP A 90 -11.85 -14.38 -8.41
C ASP A 90 -12.20 -13.07 -9.14
N LEU A 91 -12.38 -11.97 -8.40
CA LEU A 91 -12.62 -10.64 -8.97
C LEU A 91 -11.47 -10.20 -9.89
N VAL A 92 -10.22 -10.27 -9.41
CA VAL A 92 -9.02 -9.93 -10.20
C VAL A 92 -8.90 -10.81 -11.44
N ASN A 93 -9.09 -12.12 -11.32
CA ASN A 93 -9.00 -13.05 -12.44
C ASN A 93 -10.12 -12.85 -13.47
N SER A 94 -11.29 -12.38 -13.04
CA SER A 94 -12.42 -12.07 -13.92
C SER A 94 -12.27 -10.75 -14.68
N GLY A 95 -11.26 -9.94 -14.37
CA GLY A 95 -11.09 -8.60 -14.94
C GLY A 95 -12.11 -7.58 -14.43
N TYR A 96 -12.70 -7.80 -13.25
CA TYR A 96 -13.66 -6.88 -12.66
C TYR A 96 -12.99 -5.54 -12.35
N THR A 97 -13.55 -4.46 -12.91
CA THR A 97 -13.07 -3.08 -12.67
C THR A 97 -13.94 -2.30 -11.70
N GLY A 98 -15.15 -2.80 -11.41
CA GLY A 98 -16.18 -2.09 -10.66
C GLY A 98 -16.65 -0.77 -11.26
N VAL A 99 -16.35 -0.53 -12.55
CA VAL A 99 -16.94 0.59 -13.30
C VAL A 99 -18.43 0.31 -13.49
N GLN A 100 -19.26 1.23 -13.01
CA GLN A 100 -20.71 1.21 -13.17
C GLN A 100 -21.12 2.37 -14.06
N ALA A 101 -21.96 2.08 -15.05
CA ALA A 101 -22.59 3.10 -15.88
C ALA A 101 -23.91 3.54 -15.25
N THR A 102 -24.07 4.85 -15.06
CA THR A 102 -25.34 5.47 -14.66
C THR A 102 -25.95 6.15 -15.87
N TYR A 103 -27.20 5.84 -16.17
CA TYR A 103 -27.93 6.41 -17.29
C TYR A 103 -28.96 7.41 -16.78
N THR A 104 -28.83 8.68 -17.16
CA THR A 104 -29.75 9.73 -16.71
C THR A 104 -30.48 10.38 -17.88
N ALA A 105 -31.70 10.83 -17.62
CA ALA A 105 -32.47 11.65 -18.55
C ALA A 105 -33.26 12.71 -17.77
N LYS A 106 -33.54 13.82 -18.44
CA LYS A 106 -34.35 14.92 -17.91
C LYS A 106 -35.76 14.82 -18.45
N ASP A 107 -36.75 14.82 -17.57
CA ASP A 107 -38.16 14.96 -17.93
C ASP A 107 -38.40 16.41 -18.39
N LYS A 108 -38.96 16.61 -19.60
CA LYS A 108 -39.21 17.94 -20.16
C LYS A 108 -40.35 18.69 -19.49
N LYS A 109 -41.33 17.98 -18.90
CA LYS A 109 -42.50 18.58 -18.23
C LYS A 109 -42.13 19.08 -16.84
N THR A 110 -41.37 18.29 -16.08
CA THR A 110 -40.99 18.63 -14.70
C THR A 110 -39.63 19.31 -14.59
N GLY A 111 -38.76 19.11 -15.58
CA GLY A 111 -37.36 19.54 -15.53
C GLY A 111 -36.47 18.67 -14.65
N GLN A 112 -37.00 17.60 -14.05
CA GLN A 112 -36.27 16.73 -13.14
C GLN A 112 -35.33 15.77 -13.90
N VAL A 113 -34.10 15.62 -13.41
CA VAL A 113 -33.17 14.59 -13.88
C VAL A 113 -33.32 13.36 -13.00
N ALA A 114 -33.50 12.19 -13.62
CA ALA A 114 -33.59 10.91 -12.94
C ALA A 114 -32.66 9.88 -13.58
N SER A 115 -32.29 8.87 -12.79
CA SER A 115 -31.51 7.72 -13.24
C SER A 115 -32.44 6.57 -13.65
N TYR A 116 -32.06 5.86 -14.70
CA TYR A 116 -32.80 4.74 -15.28
C TYR A 116 -31.89 3.55 -15.50
N ASP A 117 -32.46 2.35 -15.54
CA ASP A 117 -31.75 1.21 -16.13
C ASP A 117 -31.55 1.42 -17.64
N LYS A 118 -30.57 0.71 -18.20
CA LYS A 118 -30.19 0.89 -19.61
C LYS A 118 -31.35 0.66 -20.58
N ALA A 119 -32.18 -0.37 -20.35
CA ALA A 119 -33.25 -0.73 -21.28
C ALA A 119 -34.35 0.34 -21.27
N THR A 120 -34.75 0.80 -20.08
CA THR A 120 -35.69 1.91 -19.91
C THR A 120 -35.12 3.19 -20.52
N TRP A 121 -33.85 3.50 -20.24
CA TRP A 121 -33.19 4.69 -20.80
C TRP A 121 -33.17 4.68 -22.35
N GLU A 122 -32.84 3.54 -22.97
CA GLU A 122 -32.86 3.37 -24.42
C GLU A 122 -34.28 3.51 -25.00
N LEU A 123 -35.28 2.95 -24.33
CA LEU A 123 -36.68 3.10 -24.71
C LEU A 123 -37.15 4.55 -24.64
N LEU A 124 -36.85 5.24 -23.54
CA LEU A 124 -37.16 6.67 -23.35
C LEU A 124 -36.50 7.51 -24.45
N LYS A 125 -35.23 7.23 -24.75
CA LYS A 125 -34.47 7.90 -25.81
C LYS A 125 -35.08 7.69 -27.20
N LYS A 126 -35.59 6.49 -27.47
CA LYS A 126 -36.25 6.16 -28.75
C LYS A 126 -37.67 6.75 -28.87
N SER A 127 -38.40 6.85 -27.75
CA SER A 127 -39.78 7.36 -27.73
C SER A 127 -39.89 8.87 -28.04
N GLY A 128 -38.81 9.63 -27.88
CA GLY A 128 -38.59 10.95 -28.50
C GLY A 128 -39.46 12.13 -28.03
N GLY A 129 -40.46 11.92 -27.17
CA GLY A 129 -41.42 12.97 -26.79
C GLY A 129 -41.06 13.72 -25.50
N ASP A 130 -41.07 13.00 -24.38
CA ASP A 130 -41.17 13.59 -23.04
C ASP A 130 -39.83 13.79 -22.30
N TYR A 131 -38.72 13.28 -22.84
CA TYR A 131 -37.41 13.29 -22.17
C TYR A 131 -36.31 13.91 -23.04
N SER A 132 -35.34 14.58 -22.41
CA SER A 132 -34.15 15.20 -23.00
C SER A 132 -32.90 14.95 -22.16
N ASP A 133 -31.75 15.53 -22.56
CA ASP A 133 -30.49 15.51 -21.80
C ASP A 133 -30.03 14.11 -21.36
N PHE A 134 -30.15 13.14 -22.28
CA PHE A 134 -29.72 11.76 -22.08
C PHE A 134 -28.19 11.70 -21.88
N LYS A 135 -27.76 11.31 -20.68
CA LYS A 135 -26.33 11.16 -20.33
C LYS A 135 -26.03 9.76 -19.84
N THR A 136 -24.78 9.36 -20.09
CA THR A 136 -24.15 8.18 -19.50
C THR A 136 -22.93 8.66 -18.73
N GLU A 137 -22.84 8.29 -17.46
CA GLU A 137 -21.69 8.59 -16.60
C GLU A 137 -21.11 7.28 -16.07
N GLU A 138 -19.78 7.15 -16.11
CA GLU A 138 -19.08 5.97 -15.59
C GLU A 138 -18.44 6.29 -14.24
N SER A 139 -18.58 5.38 -13.28
CA SER A 139 -17.86 5.47 -12.02
C SER A 139 -16.36 5.25 -12.21
N LYS A 140 -15.57 5.73 -11.25
CA LYS A 140 -14.14 5.39 -11.20
C LYS A 140 -13.97 3.89 -11.04
N SER A 141 -12.97 3.33 -11.72
CA SER A 141 -12.54 1.95 -11.52
C SER A 141 -11.99 1.77 -10.10
N VAL A 142 -12.36 0.66 -9.48
CA VAL A 142 -11.79 0.18 -8.22
C VAL A 142 -10.68 -0.86 -8.45
N GLU A 143 -10.28 -1.08 -9.69
CA GLU A 143 -9.35 -2.15 -10.06
C GLU A 143 -8.00 -2.04 -9.35
N ALA A 144 -7.43 -0.84 -9.26
CA ALA A 144 -6.20 -0.61 -8.51
C ALA A 144 -6.37 -0.98 -7.02
N ASP A 145 -7.51 -0.61 -6.42
CA ASP A 145 -7.83 -0.93 -5.03
C ASP A 145 -8.05 -2.45 -4.82
N LEU A 146 -8.52 -3.18 -5.83
CA LEU A 146 -8.61 -4.65 -5.78
C LEU A 146 -7.23 -5.27 -5.65
N TYR A 147 -6.28 -4.85 -6.49
CA TYR A 147 -4.91 -5.34 -6.43
C TYR A 147 -4.26 -4.99 -5.09
N GLU A 148 -4.43 -3.76 -4.62
CA GLU A 148 -3.93 -3.34 -3.30
C GLU A 148 -4.50 -4.19 -2.17
N THR A 149 -5.82 -4.37 -2.15
CA THR A 149 -6.51 -5.11 -1.08
C THR A 149 -6.10 -6.58 -1.07
N LEU A 150 -6.08 -7.24 -2.23
CA LEU A 150 -5.65 -8.63 -2.33
C LEU A 150 -4.19 -8.81 -1.93
N ALA A 151 -3.29 -7.92 -2.38
CA ALA A 151 -1.89 -7.95 -2.00
C ALA A 151 -1.71 -7.83 -0.48
N THR A 152 -2.39 -6.89 0.17
CA THR A 152 -2.33 -6.72 1.64
C THR A 152 -2.87 -7.95 2.37
N LEU A 153 -4.01 -8.51 1.93
CA LEU A 153 -4.59 -9.71 2.55
C LEU A 153 -3.64 -10.91 2.47
N LEU A 154 -2.98 -11.10 1.33
CA LEU A 154 -2.00 -12.16 1.12
C LEU A 154 -0.75 -11.96 1.98
N LEU A 155 -0.21 -10.73 2.04
CA LEU A 155 0.94 -10.38 2.89
C LEU A 155 0.64 -10.64 4.38
N ASN A 156 -0.51 -10.17 4.87
CA ASN A 156 -0.92 -10.38 6.25
C ASN A 156 -1.13 -11.87 6.58
N SER A 157 -1.51 -12.66 5.58
CA SER A 157 -1.65 -14.12 5.70
C SER A 157 -0.32 -14.86 5.45
N LYS A 158 0.81 -14.15 5.33
CA LYS A 158 2.15 -14.67 5.01
C LYS A 158 2.25 -15.45 3.70
N LYS A 159 1.30 -15.27 2.79
CA LYS A 159 1.27 -15.85 1.44
C LYS A 159 2.10 -14.99 0.49
N ASN A 160 3.36 -14.78 0.81
CA ASN A 160 4.20 -13.74 0.18
C ASN A 160 4.44 -13.99 -1.31
N THR A 161 4.55 -15.24 -1.76
CA THR A 161 4.71 -15.59 -3.18
C THR A 161 3.45 -15.30 -3.99
N GLU A 162 2.28 -15.60 -3.44
CA GLU A 162 0.99 -15.25 -4.06
C GLU A 162 0.82 -13.74 -4.10
N ALA A 163 1.15 -13.04 -3.00
CA ALA A 163 1.12 -11.58 -2.92
C ALA A 163 1.96 -10.96 -4.03
N LEU A 164 3.21 -11.41 -4.19
CA LEU A 164 4.12 -10.92 -5.22
C LEU A 164 3.53 -11.08 -6.63
N THR A 165 2.92 -12.24 -6.92
CA THR A 165 2.29 -12.49 -8.21
C THR A 165 1.17 -11.48 -8.50
N ILE A 166 0.33 -11.19 -7.50
CA ILE A 166 -0.76 -10.21 -7.62
C ILE A 166 -0.20 -8.78 -7.74
N ILE A 167 0.84 -8.44 -6.99
CA ILE A 167 1.50 -7.13 -7.04
C ILE A 167 2.12 -6.90 -8.42
N GLU A 168 2.82 -7.90 -8.98
CA GLU A 168 3.41 -7.84 -10.32
C GLU A 168 2.32 -7.60 -11.39
N LYS A 169 1.18 -8.31 -11.31
CA LYS A 169 0.02 -8.08 -12.19
C LYS A 169 -0.56 -6.67 -12.05
N GLY A 170 -0.68 -6.19 -10.81
CA GLY A 170 -1.21 -4.85 -10.53
C GLY A 170 -0.29 -3.74 -11.05
N LEU A 171 1.02 -3.84 -10.83
CA LEU A 171 2.01 -2.87 -11.31
C LEU A 171 2.15 -2.87 -12.83
N ALA A 172 1.89 -3.99 -13.50
CA ALA A 172 1.84 -4.03 -14.96
C ALA A 172 0.72 -3.14 -15.54
N LYS A 173 -0.39 -2.98 -14.82
CA LYS A 173 -1.52 -2.11 -15.20
C LYS A 173 -1.40 -0.69 -14.62
N PHE A 174 -0.88 -0.58 -13.41
CA PHE A 174 -0.78 0.65 -12.63
C PHE A 174 0.67 0.89 -12.19
N PRO A 175 1.58 1.22 -13.12
CA PRO A 175 3.02 1.29 -12.85
C PRO A 175 3.41 2.36 -11.81
N ASP A 176 2.56 3.36 -11.60
CA ASP A 176 2.79 4.45 -10.64
C ASP A 176 2.05 4.25 -9.30
N ASN A 177 1.44 3.08 -9.07
CA ASN A 177 0.77 2.80 -7.80
C ASN A 177 1.80 2.64 -6.66
N ALA A 178 1.90 3.67 -5.82
CA ALA A 178 2.87 3.73 -4.73
C ALA A 178 2.70 2.60 -3.69
N LYS A 179 1.46 2.22 -3.35
CA LYS A 179 1.21 1.17 -2.37
C LYS A 179 1.56 -0.21 -2.89
N LEU A 180 1.28 -0.49 -4.16
CA LEU A 180 1.71 -1.75 -4.77
C LEU A 180 3.24 -1.85 -4.82
N LYS A 181 3.96 -0.75 -5.10
CA LYS A 181 5.44 -0.71 -4.99
C LYS A 181 5.91 -0.99 -3.56
N GLU A 182 5.26 -0.42 -2.55
CA GLU A 182 5.56 -0.67 -1.13
C GLU A 182 5.33 -2.15 -0.74
N TYR A 183 4.19 -2.72 -1.13
CA TYR A 183 3.86 -4.12 -0.90
C TYR A 183 4.82 -5.06 -1.62
N GLN A 184 5.33 -4.66 -2.81
CA GLN A 184 6.33 -5.43 -3.53
C GLN A 184 7.60 -5.62 -2.69
N GLY A 185 8.12 -4.53 -2.12
CA GLY A 185 9.29 -4.57 -1.24
C GLY A 185 9.08 -5.50 -0.03
N THR A 186 7.90 -5.43 0.57
CA THR A 186 7.50 -6.31 1.70
C THR A 186 7.45 -7.78 1.29
N ALA A 187 6.79 -8.11 0.17
CA ALA A 187 6.65 -9.47 -0.33
C ALA A 187 8.00 -10.11 -0.67
N LEU A 188 8.88 -9.33 -1.30
CA LEU A 188 10.19 -9.80 -1.72
C LEU A 188 11.15 -10.00 -0.55
N TYR A 189 11.11 -9.11 0.43
CA TYR A 189 11.81 -9.31 1.69
C TYR A 189 11.42 -10.65 2.33
N ALA A 190 10.12 -10.95 2.37
CA ALA A 190 9.59 -12.12 3.07
C ALA A 190 9.72 -13.43 2.28
N THR A 191 9.92 -13.40 0.95
CA THR A 191 10.10 -14.61 0.12
C THR A 191 11.55 -15.02 -0.06
N GLY A 192 12.54 -14.19 0.32
CA GLY A 192 13.95 -14.48 0.08
C GLY A 192 14.37 -14.48 -1.40
N ASN A 193 13.45 -14.17 -2.33
CA ASN A 193 13.67 -14.08 -3.79
C ASN A 193 14.42 -12.79 -4.19
N THR A 194 15.51 -12.53 -3.49
CA THR A 194 16.35 -11.33 -3.60
C THR A 194 16.92 -11.19 -5.02
N ASP A 195 17.32 -12.29 -5.66
CA ASP A 195 17.93 -12.23 -7.00
C ASP A 195 16.94 -11.82 -8.10
N LYS A 196 15.72 -12.37 -8.09
CA LYS A 196 14.67 -11.98 -9.04
C LYS A 196 14.29 -10.51 -8.84
N PHE A 197 14.24 -10.03 -7.60
CA PHE A 197 13.98 -8.62 -7.33
C PHE A 197 15.09 -7.73 -7.84
N LEU A 198 16.34 -8.11 -7.59
CA LEU A 198 17.50 -7.35 -8.06
C LEU A 198 17.46 -7.19 -9.58
N ALA A 199 17.14 -8.26 -10.31
CA ALA A 199 16.99 -8.22 -11.76
C ALA A 199 15.85 -7.29 -12.21
N ASN A 200 14.68 -7.38 -11.58
CA ASN A 200 13.53 -6.53 -11.91
C ASN A 200 13.82 -5.04 -11.61
N LEU A 201 14.40 -4.73 -10.44
CA LEU A 201 14.80 -3.35 -10.10
C LEU A 201 15.78 -2.79 -11.11
N LYS A 202 16.78 -3.57 -11.53
CA LYS A 202 17.73 -3.15 -12.57
C LYS A 202 17.05 -2.89 -13.90
N GLU A 203 16.09 -3.72 -14.32
CA GLU A 203 15.31 -3.49 -15.54
C GLU A 203 14.44 -2.23 -15.43
N GLN A 204 13.76 -2.04 -14.30
CA GLN A 204 12.94 -0.85 -14.07
C GLN A 204 13.78 0.43 -14.05
N LEU A 205 14.96 0.40 -13.42
CA LEU A 205 15.90 1.52 -13.41
C LEU A 205 16.52 1.78 -14.80
N ALA A 206 16.70 0.74 -15.62
CA ALA A 206 17.13 0.93 -17.00
C ALA A 206 16.07 1.66 -17.84
N LYS A 207 14.77 1.43 -17.55
CA LYS A 207 13.65 2.12 -18.21
C LYS A 207 13.40 3.51 -17.64
N ASN A 208 13.53 3.68 -16.32
CA ASN A 208 13.34 4.94 -15.62
C ASN A 208 14.48 5.16 -14.61
N PRO A 209 15.60 5.77 -15.03
CA PRO A 209 16.75 6.00 -14.17
C PRO A 209 16.51 7.09 -13.12
N ASN A 210 15.38 7.79 -13.16
CA ASN A 210 15.04 8.86 -12.23
C ASN A 210 13.99 8.43 -11.19
N ASP A 211 13.65 7.13 -11.10
CA ASP A 211 12.78 6.62 -10.03
C ASP A 211 13.56 6.50 -8.70
N ALA A 212 13.47 7.53 -7.87
CA ALA A 212 14.10 7.57 -6.54
C ALA A 212 13.72 6.37 -5.66
N THR A 213 12.49 5.86 -5.78
CA THR A 213 11.99 4.74 -4.98
C THR A 213 12.69 3.45 -5.36
N ASN A 214 12.92 3.23 -6.65
CA ASN A 214 13.64 2.05 -7.13
C ASN A 214 15.12 2.09 -6.79
N TRP A 215 15.76 3.27 -6.83
CA TRP A 215 17.12 3.42 -6.31
C TRP A 215 17.21 3.11 -4.82
N TYR A 216 16.23 3.59 -4.02
CA TYR A 216 16.15 3.26 -2.61
C TYR A 216 15.99 1.76 -2.38
N ASN A 217 15.05 1.11 -3.08
CA ASN A 217 14.80 -0.32 -2.95
C ASN A 217 16.02 -1.17 -3.37
N LEU A 218 16.75 -0.72 -4.40
CA LEU A 218 18.01 -1.35 -4.82
C LEU A 218 19.06 -1.26 -3.71
N GLY A 219 19.19 -0.09 -3.07
CA GLY A 219 20.07 0.11 -1.92
C GLY A 219 19.72 -0.81 -0.74
N VAL A 220 18.44 -0.93 -0.38
CA VAL A 220 17.97 -1.84 0.68
C VAL A 220 18.33 -3.29 0.37
N LEU A 221 18.27 -3.68 -0.90
CA LEU A 221 18.60 -5.05 -1.29
C LEU A 221 20.11 -5.33 -1.23
N GLN A 222 20.89 -4.38 -1.72
CA GLN A 222 22.36 -4.45 -1.72
C GLN A 222 22.96 -4.36 -0.31
N SER A 223 22.30 -3.67 0.63
CA SER A 223 22.82 -3.55 2.01
C SER A 223 22.77 -4.86 2.79
N LYS A 224 22.02 -5.87 2.32
CA LYS A 224 21.91 -7.19 2.96
C LYS A 224 23.16 -8.04 2.87
N ASN A 225 24.04 -7.76 1.92
CA ASN A 225 25.27 -8.50 1.71
C ASN A 225 26.47 -7.56 1.87
N ALA A 226 27.43 -7.96 2.72
CA ALA A 226 28.66 -7.21 2.93
C ALA A 226 29.41 -6.95 1.61
N ALA A 227 29.34 -7.87 0.65
CA ALA A 227 29.98 -7.74 -0.66
C ALA A 227 29.40 -6.59 -1.50
N THR A 228 28.14 -6.19 -1.27
CA THR A 228 27.44 -5.16 -2.05
C THR A 228 27.17 -3.88 -1.24
N THR A 229 27.82 -3.72 -0.09
CA THR A 229 27.61 -2.55 0.79
C THR A 229 27.95 -1.22 0.10
N ASN A 230 29.02 -1.18 -0.70
CA ASN A 230 29.38 0.03 -1.46
C ASN A 230 28.35 0.37 -2.54
N ASP A 231 27.78 -0.65 -3.20
CA ASP A 231 26.72 -0.44 -4.18
C ASP A 231 25.46 0.09 -3.49
N ALA A 232 25.14 -0.40 -2.29
CA ALA A 232 24.02 0.09 -1.50
C ALA A 232 24.15 1.58 -1.18
N ILE A 233 25.35 2.00 -0.73
CA ILE A 233 25.67 3.41 -0.48
C ILE A 233 25.44 4.26 -1.75
N ALA A 234 25.91 3.80 -2.91
CA ALA A 234 25.72 4.49 -4.18
C ALA A 234 24.23 4.61 -4.55
N SER A 235 23.48 3.53 -4.42
CA SER A 235 22.04 3.48 -4.70
C SER A 235 21.24 4.41 -3.77
N PHE A 236 21.53 4.42 -2.46
CA PHE A 236 20.90 5.35 -1.53
C PHE A 236 21.25 6.81 -1.83
N LYS A 237 22.50 7.11 -2.14
CA LYS A 237 22.90 8.47 -2.55
C LYS A 237 22.16 8.91 -3.81
N LYS A 238 21.95 8.02 -4.78
CA LYS A 238 21.17 8.33 -5.99
C LYS A 238 19.69 8.58 -5.67
N ALA A 239 19.11 7.80 -4.77
CA ALA A 239 17.74 8.04 -4.30
C ALA A 239 17.59 9.41 -3.63
N ILE A 240 18.57 9.82 -2.81
CA ILE A 240 18.61 11.12 -2.13
C ILE A 240 18.84 12.26 -3.14
N GLU A 241 19.69 12.08 -4.15
CA GLU A 241 19.90 13.05 -5.23
C GLU A 241 18.57 13.36 -5.95
N LEU A 242 17.80 12.31 -6.25
CA LEU A 242 16.51 12.42 -6.94
C LEU A 242 15.38 12.92 -6.02
N LYS A 243 15.42 12.58 -4.73
CA LYS A 243 14.45 13.00 -3.72
C LYS A 243 15.15 13.36 -2.39
N PRO A 244 15.55 14.64 -2.22
CA PRO A 244 16.37 15.09 -1.08
C PRO A 244 15.74 14.87 0.31
N ASP A 245 14.42 14.85 0.41
CA ASP A 245 13.68 14.71 1.67
C ASP A 245 13.22 13.26 1.94
N MET A 246 13.81 12.27 1.25
CA MET A 246 13.51 10.85 1.47
C MET A 246 14.15 10.35 2.79
N ALA A 247 13.48 10.58 3.92
CA ALA A 247 13.96 10.27 5.27
C ALA A 247 14.46 8.83 5.46
N ASN A 248 13.74 7.85 4.91
CA ASN A 248 14.12 6.43 4.94
C ASN A 248 15.42 6.14 4.16
N ALA A 249 15.73 6.87 3.09
CA ALA A 249 17.01 6.73 2.38
C ALA A 249 18.17 7.30 3.20
N HIS A 250 17.97 8.45 3.86
CA HIS A 250 18.97 9.00 4.78
C HIS A 250 19.24 8.05 5.95
N GLN A 251 18.20 7.54 6.60
CA GLN A 251 18.31 6.55 7.69
C GLN A 251 19.12 5.32 7.26
N ASN A 252 18.74 4.67 6.16
CA ASN A 252 19.43 3.47 5.69
C ASN A 252 20.87 3.77 5.25
N LEU A 253 21.13 4.93 4.64
CA LEU A 253 22.48 5.34 4.28
C LEU A 253 23.36 5.54 5.52
N VAL A 254 22.84 6.18 6.58
CA VAL A 254 23.56 6.35 7.85
C VAL A 254 23.95 5.00 8.44
N TYR A 255 23.00 4.07 8.56
CA TYR A 255 23.29 2.75 9.09
C TYR A 255 24.24 1.94 8.21
N THR A 256 24.12 2.05 6.89
CA THR A 256 25.01 1.37 5.94
C THR A 256 26.44 1.91 6.04
N ILE A 257 26.61 3.23 6.22
CA ILE A 257 27.93 3.84 6.42
C ILE A 257 28.52 3.45 7.77
N ILE A 258 27.74 3.49 8.86
CA ILE A 258 28.21 3.12 10.21
C ILE A 258 28.60 1.65 10.26
N GLY A 259 27.78 0.78 9.67
CA GLY A 259 28.00 -0.67 9.66
C GLY A 259 28.02 -1.28 11.06
N ASP A 260 28.72 -2.40 11.20
CA ASP A 260 28.91 -3.08 12.50
C ASP A 260 29.97 -2.35 13.35
N ASP A 261 29.55 -1.25 13.99
CA ASP A 261 30.42 -0.46 14.85
C ASP A 261 30.85 -1.22 16.12
N ALA A 262 30.00 -2.12 16.63
CA ALA A 262 30.30 -2.93 17.81
C ALA A 262 31.54 -3.80 17.56
N LYS A 263 31.61 -4.47 16.42
CA LYS A 263 32.80 -5.24 16.03
C LYS A 263 34.06 -4.37 15.97
N VAL A 264 33.97 -3.16 15.43
CA VAL A 264 35.12 -2.23 15.40
C VAL A 264 35.54 -1.81 16.80
N VAL A 265 34.59 -1.56 17.70
CA VAL A 265 34.87 -1.24 19.11
C VAL A 265 35.56 -2.41 19.82
N ASP A 266 35.13 -3.64 19.58
CA ASP A 266 35.77 -4.84 20.14
C ASP A 266 37.21 -5.00 19.66
N GLU A 267 37.45 -4.81 18.36
CA GLU A 267 38.80 -4.81 17.78
C GLU A 267 39.69 -3.72 18.43
N ILE A 268 39.17 -2.50 18.58
CA ILE A 268 39.90 -1.40 19.25
C ILE A 268 40.22 -1.77 20.71
N ASN A 269 39.26 -2.35 21.44
CA ASN A 269 39.45 -2.72 22.85
C ASN A 269 40.52 -3.81 23.00
N ALA A 270 40.54 -4.80 22.11
CA ALA A 270 41.54 -5.86 22.10
C ALA A 270 42.96 -5.33 21.83
N LEU A 271 43.10 -4.34 20.94
CA LEU A 271 44.38 -3.74 20.57
C LEU A 271 44.90 -2.73 21.61
N ARG A 272 44.02 -2.14 22.43
CA ARG A 272 44.37 -0.97 23.27
C ARG A 272 45.57 -1.18 24.20
N LYS A 273 45.81 -2.42 24.65
CA LYS A 273 46.97 -2.75 25.52
C LYS A 273 48.16 -3.30 24.75
N SER A 274 47.92 -4.08 23.69
CA SER A 274 48.95 -4.83 22.96
C SER A 274 49.54 -4.05 21.80
N ASN A 275 48.74 -3.21 21.13
CA ASN A 275 49.14 -2.38 20.00
C ASN A 275 48.38 -1.03 19.97
N PRO A 276 48.79 -0.05 20.81
CA PRO A 276 48.10 1.23 20.94
C PRO A 276 48.05 2.08 19.67
N ASP A 277 49.06 1.97 18.79
CA ASP A 277 49.12 2.74 17.54
C ASP A 277 48.09 2.23 16.52
N GLU A 278 47.94 0.91 16.41
CA GLU A 278 46.90 0.30 15.57
C GLU A 278 45.49 0.58 16.13
N ALA A 279 45.33 0.55 17.46
CA ALA A 279 44.08 0.97 18.11
C ALA A 279 43.74 2.43 17.78
N THR A 280 44.72 3.33 17.81
CA THR A 280 44.55 4.75 17.45
C THR A 280 44.13 4.89 15.98
N THR A 281 44.76 4.13 15.07
CA THR A 281 44.42 4.15 13.64
C THR A 281 42.96 3.75 13.41
N LYS A 282 42.49 2.69 14.07
CA LYS A 282 41.08 2.26 13.99
C LYS A 282 40.12 3.27 14.62
N ILE A 283 40.52 3.97 15.69
CA ILE A 283 39.73 5.05 16.30
C ILE A 283 39.55 6.22 15.32
N GLU A 284 40.61 6.64 14.63
CA GLU A 284 40.51 7.73 13.66
C GLU A 284 39.68 7.32 12.44
N ALA A 285 39.87 6.13 11.89
CA ALA A 285 39.03 5.60 10.81
C ALA A 285 37.54 5.51 11.22
N ARG A 286 37.27 5.13 12.47
CA ARG A 286 35.91 5.14 13.04
C ARG A 286 35.36 6.56 13.09
N LYS A 287 36.12 7.56 13.53
CA LYS A 287 35.65 8.96 13.53
C LYS A 287 35.36 9.47 12.11
N GLU A 288 36.23 9.20 11.14
CA GLU A 288 36.03 9.57 9.75
C GLU A 288 34.75 8.96 9.17
N ARG A 289 34.52 7.67 9.45
CA ARG A 289 33.29 6.97 9.06
C ARG A 289 32.06 7.66 9.61
N PHE A 290 32.03 7.97 10.90
CA PHE A 290 30.90 8.66 11.54
C PHE A 290 30.74 10.10 11.04
N ASN A 291 31.84 10.80 10.75
CA ASN A 291 31.81 12.13 10.14
C ASN A 291 31.20 12.09 8.74
N SER A 292 31.45 11.02 7.97
CA SER A 292 30.84 10.85 6.63
C SER A 292 29.33 10.54 6.68
N ALA A 293 28.84 9.96 7.78
CA ALA A 293 27.42 9.69 8.01
C ALA A 293 26.66 10.92 8.54
N LEU A 294 27.34 11.83 9.24
CA LEU A 294 26.76 12.98 9.92
C LEU A 294 25.79 13.81 9.05
N PRO A 295 26.13 14.27 7.82
CA PRO A 295 25.22 15.12 7.05
C PRO A 295 23.90 14.43 6.70
N TYR A 296 23.93 13.11 6.50
CA TYR A 296 22.73 12.31 6.24
C TYR A 296 21.91 12.11 7.51
N ALA A 297 22.56 11.92 8.67
CA ALA A 297 21.88 11.83 9.95
C ALA A 297 21.19 13.16 10.35
N GLU A 298 21.85 14.30 10.10
CA GLU A 298 21.28 15.63 10.32
C GLU A 298 20.06 15.86 9.42
N LYS A 299 20.14 15.45 8.14
CA LYS A 299 19.00 15.55 7.22
C LYS A 299 17.87 14.59 7.57
N TRP A 300 18.17 13.39 8.06
CA TRP A 300 17.17 12.45 8.59
C TRP A 300 16.43 13.05 9.79
N TYR A 301 17.15 13.61 10.77
CA TYR A 301 16.55 14.32 11.90
C TYR A 301 15.71 15.54 11.45
N GLN A 302 16.23 16.35 10.52
CA GLN A 302 15.51 17.52 10.00
C GLN A 302 14.16 17.14 9.36
N THR A 303 14.11 16.03 8.63
CA THR A 303 12.89 15.55 7.98
C THR A 303 11.94 14.82 8.94
N THR A 304 12.46 14.29 10.04
CA THR A 304 11.69 13.53 11.04
C THR A 304 12.07 13.91 12.48
N PRO A 305 11.79 15.15 12.92
CA PRO A 305 12.31 15.68 14.19
C PRO A 305 11.75 14.97 15.44
N ASP A 306 10.64 14.26 15.31
CA ASP A 306 10.04 13.48 16.40
C ASP A 306 10.35 11.98 16.32
N ASN A 307 11.24 11.57 15.40
CA ASN A 307 11.73 10.20 15.34
C ASN A 307 12.82 9.99 16.41
N LEU A 308 12.52 9.16 17.42
CA LEU A 308 13.43 8.86 18.51
C LEU A 308 14.75 8.21 18.04
N GLU A 309 14.70 7.33 17.05
CA GLU A 309 15.89 6.68 16.50
C GLU A 309 16.81 7.69 15.81
N ALA A 310 16.25 8.66 15.08
CA ALA A 310 17.03 9.73 14.44
C ALA A 310 17.78 10.56 15.49
N VAL A 311 17.10 10.93 16.57
CA VAL A 311 17.68 11.70 17.69
C VAL A 311 18.78 10.90 18.40
N MET A 312 18.52 9.63 18.73
CA MET A 312 19.50 8.76 19.38
C MET A 312 20.74 8.54 18.51
N THR A 313 20.54 8.26 17.21
CA THR A 313 21.63 8.06 16.25
C THR A 313 22.49 9.33 16.13
N LEU A 314 21.85 10.50 16.04
CA LEU A 314 22.56 11.77 15.92
C LEU A 314 23.32 12.14 17.20
N LYS A 315 22.74 11.87 18.38
CA LYS A 315 23.42 11.98 19.68
C LYS A 315 24.69 11.14 19.71
N ASP A 316 24.62 9.88 19.28
CA ASP A 316 25.75 8.95 19.30
C ASP A 316 26.85 9.41 18.32
N ILE A 317 26.48 9.83 17.10
CA ILE A 317 27.41 10.41 16.14
C ILE A 317 28.12 11.63 16.73
N TYR A 318 27.39 12.59 17.30
CA TYR A 318 28.01 13.77 17.92
C TYR A 318 28.90 13.40 19.12
N GLY A 319 28.55 12.37 19.89
CA GLY A 319 29.38 11.87 20.99
C GLY A 319 30.74 11.36 20.49
N ILE A 320 30.74 10.60 19.40
CA ILE A 320 31.95 10.04 18.77
C ILE A 320 32.82 11.15 18.17
N LEU A 321 32.19 12.14 17.56
CA LEU A 321 32.84 13.33 17.01
C LEU A 321 33.17 14.39 18.06
N LYS A 322 32.90 14.10 19.35
CA LYS A 322 33.17 14.96 20.51
C LYS A 322 32.50 16.34 20.46
N ASN A 323 31.36 16.47 19.79
CA ASN A 323 30.56 17.70 19.75
C ASN A 323 29.60 17.78 20.95
N GLN A 324 30.14 18.13 22.13
CA GLN A 324 29.39 18.13 23.39
C GLN A 324 28.13 19.03 23.41
N PRO A 325 28.15 20.25 22.84
CA PRO A 325 26.93 21.07 22.76
C PRO A 325 25.79 20.36 22.02
N LYS A 326 26.10 19.71 20.90
CA LYS A 326 25.11 18.97 20.12
C LYS A 326 24.65 17.67 20.78
N VAL A 327 25.52 16.99 21.53
CA VAL A 327 25.12 15.87 22.39
C VAL A 327 24.08 16.31 23.43
N ALA A 328 24.31 17.44 24.10
CA ALA A 328 23.38 17.97 25.09
C ALA A 328 22.02 18.33 24.46
N GLU A 329 22.03 18.93 23.27
CA GLU A 329 20.83 19.22 22.48
C GLU A 329 20.02 17.95 22.18
N MET A 330 20.67 16.91 21.62
CA MET A 330 19.98 15.66 21.28
C MET A 330 19.50 14.89 22.52
N LYS A 331 20.25 14.93 23.63
CA LYS A 331 19.84 14.33 24.91
C LYS A 331 18.57 14.99 25.47
N ALA A 332 18.45 16.31 25.35
CA ALA A 332 17.24 17.01 25.76
C ALA A 332 16.04 16.62 24.88
N LYS A 333 16.23 16.55 23.56
CA LYS A 333 15.19 16.13 22.61
C LYS A 333 14.75 14.68 22.83
N GLU A 334 15.68 13.78 23.10
CA GLU A 334 15.40 12.37 23.42
C GLU A 334 14.49 12.25 24.65
N ALA A 335 14.81 12.97 25.73
CA ALA A 335 14.00 12.96 26.96
C ALA A 335 12.58 13.52 26.71
N GLU A 336 12.47 14.58 25.90
CA GLU A 336 11.17 15.14 25.49
C GLU A 336 10.31 14.10 24.74
N LEU A 337 10.89 13.36 23.80
CA LEU A 337 10.18 12.36 23.00
C LEU A 337 9.78 11.14 23.82
N GLN A 338 10.65 10.66 24.73
CA GLN A 338 10.33 9.54 25.62
C GLN A 338 9.18 9.88 26.57
N ALA A 339 9.11 11.11 27.07
CA ALA A 339 8.02 11.56 27.94
C ALA A 339 6.65 11.60 27.23
N LYS A 340 6.62 11.66 25.89
CA LYS A 340 5.40 11.69 25.08
C LYS A 340 4.87 10.30 24.69
N GLN A 341 5.64 9.23 24.90
CA GLN A 341 5.18 7.88 24.56
C GLN A 341 4.20 7.37 25.63
N PRO A 342 3.04 6.79 25.25
CA PRO A 342 2.14 6.17 26.21
C PRO A 342 2.83 4.99 26.90
N LYS A 343 2.67 4.90 28.23
CA LYS A 343 3.22 3.83 29.06
C LYS A 343 2.61 2.47 28.74
#